data_AF-A0A182SM21-F1
#
_entry.id   AF-A0A182SM21-F1
#
_cell.length_a   1.000
_cell.length_b   1.000
_cell.length_c   1.000
_cell.angle_alpha   90.00
_cell.angle_beta   90.00
_cell.angle_gamma   90.00
#
_symmetry.space_group_name_H-M   'P 1'
#
loop_
_entity.id
_entity.type
_entity.pdbx_description
1 polymer ?
#
loop_
_entity_poly.entity_id
_entity_poly.type
_entity_poly.pdbx_seq_one_letter_code
_entity_poly.pdbx_strand_id
1 'polypeptide(L)'
;MIIYTNTGNPFGLKLLICANLAKTNVEVKHVTLGDPALGDMKHLPILQLDNGVQLFSTDVAAKYLLTGEDVSKVVQRDEWLEWSSKRLAPALTHNMAVGSRADPNTKPILNTLVKMLDDCLSGSTFLTGDKISSADVAVWSLLAPDGTLKGAVNIDNLLRWYRQITALPEVQSALAVLPLKDLSFASLQHSNRYGGLHHIVLNPEIAEFEGELLADTSANIAETVQREEIEAARAAFSEVDDRAVRDEPRIVLPKPGQKNNLITSALPYVNNVPHLGNIVGCVLSADIFARYSRLCGYNTLYIGGTDEYGTATETKALAEGLTPRQICDKYFDIHNSIYRWFGIGFDYFGRTTTTEQTRIVQEIFKDLYATGYIETRSVEQLLCQKCDRYLADRFVEGTCPHPGCGYEDARGDQCDGCGKLVNAIELLRPRCKMCNSSPVIRDSNQFFLDLPKIEPTLREWVDRSEPG
;
A
#
# COMPACT_ATOMS: atom_id res chain seq x y z
N MET A 1 -2.68 -19.80 -25.48
CA MET A 1 -2.21 -18.71 -24.59
C MET A 1 -1.66 -17.56 -25.43
N ILE A 2 -1.60 -16.34 -24.87
CA ILE A 2 -1.12 -15.13 -25.57
C ILE A 2 -0.07 -14.42 -24.71
N ILE A 3 1.09 -14.10 -25.27
CA ILE A 3 2.09 -13.20 -24.67
C ILE A 3 1.89 -11.80 -25.25
N TYR A 4 1.46 -10.87 -24.41
CA TYR A 4 1.46 -9.45 -24.74
C TYR A 4 2.82 -8.88 -24.36
N THR A 5 3.55 -8.31 -25.33
CA THR A 5 4.89 -7.77 -25.11
C THR A 5 5.17 -6.59 -26.04
N ASN A 6 6.31 -5.93 -25.89
CA ASN A 6 6.80 -4.89 -26.78
C ASN A 6 8.14 -5.30 -27.40
N THR A 7 8.49 -4.62 -28.49
CA THR A 7 9.76 -4.84 -29.20
C THR A 7 10.95 -4.63 -28.25
N GLY A 8 11.91 -5.56 -28.28
CA GLY A 8 13.12 -5.46 -27.47
C GLY A 8 12.93 -5.77 -25.98
N ASN A 9 11.83 -6.41 -25.57
CA ASN A 9 11.58 -6.77 -24.18
C ASN A 9 12.20 -8.14 -23.83
N PRO A 10 13.27 -8.19 -23.01
CA PRO A 10 13.94 -9.44 -22.65
C PRO A 10 13.03 -10.37 -21.85
N PHE A 11 12.08 -9.85 -21.08
CA PHE A 11 11.14 -10.68 -20.33
C PHE A 11 10.07 -11.30 -21.22
N GLY A 12 9.67 -10.62 -22.30
CA GLY A 12 8.79 -11.21 -23.31
C GLY A 12 9.47 -12.35 -24.05
N LEU A 13 10.75 -12.15 -24.39
CA LEU A 13 11.60 -13.19 -24.97
C LEU A 13 11.75 -14.38 -24.01
N LYS A 14 11.99 -14.13 -22.71
CA LYS A 14 12.02 -15.17 -21.66
C LYS A 14 10.78 -16.08 -21.71
N LEU A 15 9.59 -15.49 -21.72
CA LEU A 15 8.34 -16.26 -21.76
C LEU A 15 8.21 -17.09 -23.04
N LEU A 16 8.56 -16.51 -24.20
CA LEU A 16 8.50 -17.22 -25.47
C LEU A 16 9.50 -18.40 -25.52
N ILE A 17 10.71 -18.23 -25.00
CA ILE A 17 11.69 -19.31 -24.91
C ILE A 17 11.17 -20.43 -24.00
N CYS A 18 10.63 -20.10 -22.82
CA CYS A 18 10.04 -21.10 -21.92
C CYS A 18 8.89 -21.87 -22.60
N ALA A 19 8.03 -21.17 -23.35
CA ALA A 19 6.95 -21.79 -24.11
C ALA A 19 7.48 -22.74 -25.20
N ASN A 20 8.52 -22.33 -25.95
CA ASN A 20 9.15 -23.15 -26.98
C ASN A 20 9.81 -24.41 -26.38
N LEU A 21 10.53 -24.27 -25.27
CA LEU A 21 11.14 -25.40 -24.54
C LEU A 21 10.07 -26.39 -24.03
N ALA A 22 8.93 -25.87 -23.58
CA ALA A 22 7.78 -26.66 -23.17
C ALA A 22 6.92 -27.17 -24.35
N LYS A 23 7.28 -26.85 -25.60
CA LYS A 23 6.50 -27.16 -26.81
C LYS A 23 5.04 -26.70 -26.73
N THR A 24 4.81 -25.58 -26.03
CA THR A 24 3.48 -24.99 -25.83
C THR A 24 3.24 -23.93 -26.90
N ASN A 25 2.09 -24.01 -27.59
CA ASN A 25 1.75 -23.02 -28.60
C ASN A 25 1.27 -21.72 -27.95
N VAL A 26 1.98 -20.63 -28.20
CA VAL A 26 1.69 -19.31 -27.63
C VAL A 26 1.74 -18.25 -28.72
N GLU A 27 0.68 -17.45 -28.83
CA GLU A 27 0.63 -16.32 -29.75
C GLU A 27 1.36 -15.12 -29.13
N VAL A 28 2.17 -14.40 -29.90
CA VAL A 28 2.85 -13.18 -29.45
C VAL A 28 2.15 -11.97 -30.04
N LYS A 29 1.68 -11.05 -29.17
CA LYS A 29 1.08 -9.77 -29.58
C LYS A 29 1.95 -8.60 -29.16
N HIS A 30 2.36 -7.81 -30.15
CA HIS A 30 3.09 -6.56 -29.93
C HIS A 30 2.11 -5.45 -29.57
N VAL A 31 2.27 -4.88 -28.38
CA VAL A 31 1.41 -3.81 -27.84
C VAL A 31 2.26 -2.69 -27.23
N THR A 32 1.64 -1.53 -27.07
CA THR A 32 2.21 -0.39 -26.35
C THR A 32 1.48 -0.17 -25.03
N LEU A 33 2.07 0.54 -24.07
CA LEU A 33 1.41 0.79 -22.77
C LEU A 33 0.07 1.55 -22.86
N GLY A 34 -0.20 2.20 -23.99
CA GLY A 34 -1.47 2.88 -24.27
C GLY A 34 -2.52 2.00 -24.96
N ASP A 35 -2.21 0.74 -25.23
CA ASP A 35 -3.08 -0.15 -25.98
C ASP A 35 -4.33 -0.53 -25.16
N PRO A 36 -5.56 -0.34 -25.69
CA PRO A 36 -6.79 -0.70 -25.00
C PRO A 36 -6.85 -2.18 -24.58
N ALA A 37 -6.12 -3.07 -25.26
CA ALA A 37 -6.08 -4.50 -24.95
C ALA A 37 -5.44 -4.81 -23.58
N LEU A 38 -4.70 -3.87 -22.98
CA LEU A 38 -4.08 -4.03 -21.66
C LEU A 38 -5.02 -3.69 -20.49
N GLY A 39 -6.21 -3.13 -20.77
CA GLY A 39 -7.17 -2.72 -19.73
C GLY A 39 -6.55 -1.75 -18.71
N ASP A 40 -6.84 -1.97 -17.43
CA ASP A 40 -6.32 -1.14 -16.33
C ASP A 40 -4.86 -1.44 -15.97
N MET A 41 -4.33 -2.61 -16.39
CA MET A 41 -3.00 -3.10 -16.02
C MET A 41 -1.97 -2.80 -17.11
N LYS A 42 -1.40 -1.60 -17.09
CA LYS A 42 -0.38 -1.13 -18.04
C LYS A 42 1.04 -1.64 -17.71
N HIS A 43 1.25 -2.95 -17.81
CA HIS A 43 2.58 -3.58 -17.66
C HIS A 43 2.87 -4.56 -18.81
N LEU A 44 4.15 -4.75 -19.14
CA LEU A 44 4.58 -5.67 -20.19
C LEU A 44 5.86 -6.42 -19.77
N PRO A 45 5.97 -7.72 -20.02
CA PRO A 45 5.00 -8.57 -20.71
C PRO A 45 3.90 -9.12 -19.78
N ILE A 46 2.82 -9.62 -20.39
CA ILE A 46 1.74 -10.36 -19.71
C ILE A 46 1.56 -11.70 -20.42
N LEU A 47 1.41 -12.78 -19.67
CA LEU A 47 0.93 -14.06 -20.20
C LEU A 47 -0.56 -14.21 -19.92
N GLN A 48 -1.39 -14.24 -20.96
CA GLN A 48 -2.80 -14.59 -20.85
C GLN A 48 -3.01 -16.07 -21.13
N LEU A 49 -3.62 -16.75 -20.15
CA LEU A 49 -3.98 -18.16 -20.22
C LEU A 49 -5.26 -18.37 -21.05
N ASP A 50 -5.53 -19.61 -21.44
CA ASP A 50 -6.69 -19.94 -22.30
C ASP A 50 -8.04 -19.68 -21.61
N ASN A 51 -8.06 -19.69 -20.27
CA ASN A 51 -9.22 -19.34 -19.46
C ASN A 51 -9.40 -17.82 -19.23
N GLY A 52 -8.55 -16.99 -19.84
CA GLY A 52 -8.58 -15.53 -19.70
C GLY A 52 -7.82 -14.96 -18.51
N VAL A 53 -7.29 -15.80 -17.61
CA VAL A 53 -6.45 -15.34 -16.49
C VAL A 53 -5.16 -14.73 -17.03
N GLN A 54 -4.77 -13.59 -16.48
CA GLN A 54 -3.55 -12.88 -16.86
C GLN A 54 -2.48 -12.99 -15.76
N LEU A 55 -1.33 -13.54 -16.11
CA LEU A 55 -0.14 -13.60 -15.26
C LEU A 55 0.80 -12.45 -15.63
N PHE A 56 1.05 -11.59 -14.65
CA PHE A 56 1.92 -10.41 -14.82
C PHE A 56 3.32 -10.59 -14.26
N SER A 57 3.49 -11.48 -13.29
CA SER A 57 4.82 -11.83 -12.80
C SER A 57 5.49 -12.71 -13.84
N THR A 58 6.57 -12.19 -14.43
CA THR A 58 7.27 -12.88 -15.52
C THR A 58 7.98 -14.14 -15.03
N ASP A 59 8.33 -14.22 -13.74
CA ASP A 59 8.92 -15.42 -13.13
C ASP A 59 7.86 -16.48 -12.85
N VAL A 60 6.68 -16.08 -12.37
CA VAL A 60 5.53 -17.01 -12.21
C VAL A 60 5.08 -17.54 -13.58
N ALA A 61 4.99 -16.67 -14.58
CA ALA A 61 4.64 -17.07 -15.94
C ALA A 61 5.68 -18.00 -16.57
N ALA A 62 6.99 -17.76 -16.34
CA ALA A 62 8.05 -18.65 -16.81
C ALA A 62 7.95 -20.05 -16.17
N LYS A 63 7.70 -20.13 -14.85
CA LYS A 63 7.48 -21.40 -14.14
C LYS A 63 6.21 -22.12 -14.60
N TYR A 64 5.15 -21.35 -14.88
CA TYR A 64 3.90 -21.91 -15.39
C TYR A 64 4.06 -22.50 -16.79
N LEU A 65 4.87 -21.87 -17.65
CA LEU A 65 5.13 -22.39 -19.00
C LEU A 65 6.05 -23.62 -18.96
N LEU A 66 7.09 -23.61 -18.12
CA LEU A 66 8.09 -24.68 -18.07
C LEU A 66 7.85 -25.62 -16.87
N THR A 67 6.78 -26.43 -16.91
CA THR A 67 6.37 -27.28 -15.77
C THR A 67 7.17 -28.58 -15.60
N GLY A 68 8.14 -28.87 -16.48
CA GLY A 68 8.90 -30.12 -16.52
C GLY A 68 10.28 -30.08 -15.83
N GLU A 69 10.51 -29.08 -14.98
CA GLU A 69 11.79 -28.86 -14.31
C GLU A 69 12.07 -29.87 -13.20
N ASP A 70 13.35 -30.04 -12.84
CA ASP A 70 13.78 -30.94 -11.78
C ASP A 70 13.27 -30.45 -10.41
N VAL A 71 12.39 -31.25 -9.80
CA VAL A 71 11.75 -30.95 -8.51
C VAL A 71 12.79 -30.81 -7.39
N SER A 72 13.92 -31.51 -7.47
CA SER A 72 14.99 -31.42 -6.48
C SER A 72 15.75 -30.08 -6.52
N LYS A 73 15.57 -29.30 -7.60
CA LYS A 73 16.27 -28.04 -7.86
C LYS A 73 15.37 -26.80 -7.80
N VAL A 74 14.13 -26.97 -7.32
CA VAL A 74 13.13 -25.89 -7.24
C VAL A 74 13.61 -24.69 -6.44
N VAL A 75 14.30 -24.90 -5.32
CA VAL A 75 14.84 -23.82 -4.47
C VAL A 75 15.90 -23.03 -5.24
N GLN A 76 16.90 -23.74 -5.78
CA GLN A 76 17.99 -23.13 -6.57
C GLN A 76 17.45 -22.38 -7.80
N ARG A 77 16.45 -22.92 -8.48
CA ARG A 77 15.78 -22.25 -9.61
C ARG A 77 15.11 -20.95 -9.16
N ASP A 78 14.34 -20.99 -8.08
CA ASP A 78 13.59 -19.83 -7.59
C ASP A 78 14.53 -18.73 -7.09
N GLU A 79 15.65 -19.08 -6.45
CA GLU A 79 16.72 -18.16 -6.07
C GLU A 79 17.32 -17.42 -7.28
N TRP A 80 17.59 -18.13 -8.38
CA TRP A 80 18.11 -17.51 -9.60
C TRP A 80 17.07 -16.64 -10.34
N LEU A 81 15.81 -17.06 -10.37
CA LEU A 81 14.71 -16.23 -10.88
C LEU A 81 14.62 -14.93 -10.09
N GLU A 82 14.59 -15.02 -8.75
CA GLU A 82 14.57 -13.87 -7.86
C GLU A 82 15.81 -12.98 -8.03
N TRP A 83 17.00 -13.57 -8.09
CA TRP A 83 18.25 -12.86 -8.31
C TRP A 83 18.24 -12.10 -9.63
N SER A 84 17.75 -12.71 -10.71
CA SER A 84 17.67 -12.06 -12.02
C SER A 84 16.76 -10.83 -12.00
N SER A 85 15.62 -10.93 -11.31
CA SER A 85 14.60 -9.87 -11.21
C SER A 85 14.95 -8.77 -10.20
N LYS A 86 15.63 -9.11 -9.09
CA LYS A 86 15.94 -8.17 -8.00
C LYS A 86 17.36 -7.61 -8.01
N ARG A 87 18.31 -8.27 -8.67
CA ARG A 87 19.72 -7.84 -8.71
C ARG A 87 20.16 -7.47 -10.11
N LEU A 88 20.11 -8.41 -11.06
CA LEU A 88 20.68 -8.23 -12.39
C LEU A 88 19.89 -7.21 -13.23
N ALA A 89 18.56 -7.37 -13.36
CA ALA A 89 17.76 -6.45 -14.16
C ALA A 89 17.81 -4.99 -13.64
N PRO A 90 17.70 -4.71 -12.33
CA PRO A 90 17.90 -3.36 -11.79
C PRO A 90 19.28 -2.78 -12.07
N ALA A 91 20.35 -3.57 -11.89
CA ALA A 91 21.72 -3.11 -12.16
C ALA A 91 21.94 -2.77 -13.65
N LEU A 92 21.42 -3.60 -14.56
CA LEU A 92 21.46 -3.34 -16.00
C LEU A 92 20.69 -2.07 -16.35
N THR A 93 19.48 -1.91 -15.80
CA THR A 93 18.63 -0.73 -16.04
C THR A 93 19.32 0.55 -15.55
N HIS A 94 19.89 0.53 -14.34
CA HIS A 94 20.60 1.67 -13.77
C HIS A 94 21.82 2.06 -14.61
N ASN A 95 22.61 1.07 -15.04
CA ASN A 95 23.75 1.31 -15.92
C ASN A 95 23.38 1.92 -17.26
N MET A 96 22.25 1.52 -17.82
CA MET A 96 21.76 2.09 -19.07
C MET A 96 21.19 3.50 -18.90
N ALA A 97 20.56 3.79 -17.76
CA ALA A 97 19.92 5.07 -17.49
C ALA A 97 20.91 6.18 -17.13
N VAL A 98 21.84 5.88 -16.22
CA VAL A 98 22.75 6.86 -15.62
C VAL A 98 24.09 6.88 -16.37
N GLY A 99 24.54 5.72 -16.84
CA GLY A 99 25.85 5.54 -17.43
C GLY A 99 26.98 5.63 -16.39
N SER A 100 28.08 4.92 -16.64
CA SER A 100 29.18 4.80 -15.68
C SER A 100 29.95 6.09 -15.35
N ARG A 101 29.60 7.21 -15.97
CA ARG A 101 30.25 8.52 -15.73
C ARG A 101 29.53 9.33 -14.64
N ALA A 102 28.24 9.08 -14.42
CA ALA A 102 27.44 9.82 -13.46
C ALA A 102 27.28 9.08 -12.12
N ASP A 103 27.42 7.75 -12.11
CA ASP A 103 27.51 6.95 -10.87
C ASP A 103 28.68 5.95 -10.97
N PRO A 104 29.76 6.13 -10.19
CA PRO A 104 30.96 5.30 -10.25
C PRO A 104 30.72 3.85 -9.78
N ASN A 105 29.66 3.57 -9.01
CA ASN A 105 29.40 2.24 -8.43
C ASN A 105 28.73 1.27 -9.42
N THR A 106 28.16 1.81 -10.49
CA THR A 106 27.37 1.08 -11.46
C THR A 106 28.13 -0.05 -12.18
N LYS A 107 29.35 0.23 -12.63
CA LYS A 107 30.22 -0.75 -13.31
C LYS A 107 30.75 -1.82 -12.33
N PRO A 108 31.31 -1.46 -11.16
CA PRO A 108 31.73 -2.42 -10.15
C PRO A 108 30.63 -3.43 -9.79
N ILE A 109 29.40 -2.98 -9.56
CA ILE A 109 28.30 -3.87 -9.19
C ILE A 109 27.94 -4.85 -10.31
N LEU A 110 27.88 -4.38 -11.56
CA LEU A 110 27.66 -5.27 -12.70
C LEU A 110 28.81 -6.29 -12.83
N ASN A 111 30.06 -5.87 -12.61
CA ASN A 111 31.20 -6.78 -12.63
C ASN A 111 31.09 -7.86 -11.54
N THR A 112 30.68 -7.49 -10.32
CA THR A 112 30.46 -8.46 -9.23
C THR A 112 29.36 -9.46 -9.59
N LEU A 113 28.24 -8.99 -10.13
CA LEU A 113 27.12 -9.87 -10.53
C LEU A 113 27.51 -10.82 -11.66
N VAL A 114 28.27 -10.34 -12.64
CA VAL A 114 28.77 -11.16 -13.75
C VAL A 114 29.81 -12.18 -13.28
N LYS A 115 30.72 -11.79 -12.39
CA LYS A 115 31.70 -12.70 -11.79
C LYS A 115 31.02 -13.81 -10.99
N MET A 116 30.06 -13.46 -10.14
CA MET A 116 29.29 -14.43 -9.35
C MET A 116 28.58 -15.46 -10.24
N LEU A 117 28.06 -15.01 -11.39
CA LEU A 117 27.43 -15.88 -12.38
C LEU A 117 28.44 -16.83 -13.03
N ASP A 118 29.62 -16.34 -13.43
CA ASP A 118 30.70 -17.18 -14.00
C ASP A 118 31.19 -18.23 -13.00
N ASP A 119 31.43 -17.82 -11.76
CA ASP A 119 31.90 -18.68 -10.68
C ASP A 119 30.92 -19.83 -10.42
N CYS A 120 29.60 -19.55 -10.45
CA CYS A 120 28.57 -20.59 -10.31
C CYS A 120 28.57 -21.58 -11.49
N LEU A 121 28.76 -21.08 -12.70
CA LEU A 121 28.80 -21.88 -13.93
C LEU A 121 30.09 -22.69 -14.10
N SER A 122 31.09 -22.51 -13.24
CA SER A 122 32.29 -23.34 -13.22
C SER A 122 31.98 -24.79 -12.84
N GLY A 123 31.00 -25.01 -11.95
CA GLY A 123 30.67 -26.32 -11.37
C GLY A 123 29.51 -27.06 -12.04
N SER A 124 28.86 -26.47 -13.05
CA SER A 124 27.65 -27.04 -13.67
C SER A 124 27.48 -26.61 -15.13
N THR A 125 26.67 -27.35 -15.88
CA THR A 125 26.37 -27.01 -17.28
C THR A 125 25.36 -25.86 -17.39
N PHE A 126 24.39 -25.83 -16.48
CA PHE A 126 23.31 -24.85 -16.35
C PHE A 126 23.14 -24.43 -14.89
N LEU A 127 22.46 -23.32 -14.61
CA LEU A 127 22.33 -22.74 -13.27
C LEU A 127 21.70 -23.67 -12.23
N THR A 128 20.94 -24.66 -12.68
CA THR A 128 20.26 -25.64 -11.81
C THR A 128 20.77 -27.08 -12.02
N GLY A 129 21.87 -27.28 -12.74
CA GLY A 129 22.51 -28.58 -12.94
C GLY A 129 22.77 -28.91 -14.40
N ASP A 130 22.30 -30.08 -14.86
CA ASP A 130 22.61 -30.62 -16.18
C ASP A 130 21.55 -30.33 -17.26
N LYS A 131 20.40 -29.79 -16.86
CA LYS A 131 19.30 -29.44 -17.76
C LYS A 131 19.01 -27.94 -17.69
N ILE A 132 18.60 -27.39 -18.82
CA ILE A 132 18.13 -26.01 -18.90
C ILE A 132 16.88 -25.83 -18.05
N SER A 133 16.82 -24.73 -17.33
CA SER A 133 15.69 -24.33 -16.50
C SER A 133 15.19 -22.93 -16.86
N SER A 134 14.04 -22.57 -16.32
CA SER A 134 13.47 -21.23 -16.43
C SER A 134 14.39 -20.16 -15.83
N ALA A 135 15.22 -20.52 -14.84
CA ALA A 135 16.26 -19.67 -14.29
C ALA A 135 17.35 -19.32 -15.34
N ASP A 136 17.81 -20.33 -16.09
CA ASP A 136 18.78 -20.12 -17.17
C ASP A 136 18.22 -19.17 -18.23
N VAL A 137 16.98 -19.42 -18.66
CA VAL A 137 16.29 -18.59 -19.66
C VAL A 137 16.11 -17.16 -19.14
N ALA A 138 15.80 -16.99 -17.85
CA ALA A 138 15.61 -15.67 -17.25
C ALA A 138 16.90 -14.85 -17.23
N VAL A 139 17.99 -15.43 -16.75
CA VAL A 139 19.30 -14.77 -16.72
C VAL A 139 19.81 -14.54 -18.14
N TRP A 140 19.70 -15.54 -19.02
CA TRP A 140 20.19 -15.45 -20.40
C TRP A 140 19.47 -14.34 -21.17
N SER A 141 18.15 -14.22 -21.03
CA SER A 141 17.38 -13.20 -21.75
C SER A 141 17.79 -11.76 -21.39
N LEU A 142 18.29 -11.54 -20.18
CA LEU A 142 18.83 -10.24 -19.74
C LEU A 142 20.24 -9.98 -20.29
N LEU A 143 21.02 -11.02 -20.58
CA LEU A 143 22.37 -10.94 -21.13
C LEU A 143 22.43 -11.06 -22.66
N ALA A 144 21.34 -11.54 -23.28
CA ALA A 144 21.22 -11.87 -24.70
C ALA A 144 21.59 -10.76 -25.71
N PRO A 145 21.48 -9.45 -25.39
CA PRO A 145 21.88 -8.44 -26.36
C PRO A 145 23.38 -8.36 -26.56
N ASP A 146 23.79 -8.18 -27.81
CA ASP A 146 25.18 -8.23 -28.28
C ASP A 146 26.13 -7.19 -27.64
N GLY A 147 25.59 -6.28 -26.82
CA GLY A 147 26.34 -5.29 -26.04
C GLY A 147 26.54 -5.61 -24.56
N THR A 148 25.75 -6.50 -23.95
CA THR A 148 25.69 -6.62 -22.48
C THR A 148 26.96 -7.21 -21.88
N LEU A 149 27.54 -8.22 -22.54
CA LEU A 149 28.79 -8.87 -22.11
C LEU A 149 30.03 -8.30 -22.83
N LYS A 150 29.87 -7.23 -23.62
CA LYS A 150 30.96 -6.70 -24.44
C LYS A 150 32.06 -6.08 -23.58
N GLY A 151 33.27 -6.62 -23.68
CA GLY A 151 34.44 -6.16 -22.91
C GLY A 151 34.59 -6.82 -21.54
N ALA A 152 33.72 -7.77 -21.18
CA ALA A 152 33.95 -8.64 -20.03
C ALA A 152 35.14 -9.58 -20.30
N VAL A 153 35.99 -9.76 -19.29
CA VAL A 153 37.18 -10.61 -19.31
C VAL A 153 37.10 -11.61 -18.16
N ASN A 154 37.76 -12.77 -18.28
CA ASN A 154 37.74 -13.85 -17.29
C ASN A 154 36.32 -14.37 -16.98
N ILE A 155 35.52 -14.59 -18.03
CA ILE A 155 34.14 -15.09 -17.94
C ILE A 155 33.93 -16.30 -18.87
N ASP A 156 34.90 -17.21 -18.92
CA ASP A 156 34.92 -18.32 -19.87
C ASP A 156 33.76 -19.31 -19.66
N ASN A 157 33.36 -19.55 -18.41
CA ASN A 157 32.25 -20.45 -18.07
C ASN A 157 30.92 -19.84 -18.51
N LEU A 158 30.74 -18.54 -18.25
CA LEU A 158 29.59 -17.76 -18.67
C LEU A 158 29.50 -17.68 -20.19
N LEU A 159 30.61 -17.43 -20.89
CA LEU A 159 30.61 -17.42 -22.36
C LEU A 159 30.29 -18.79 -22.96
N ARG A 160 30.76 -19.88 -22.34
CA ARG A 160 30.40 -21.25 -22.73
C ARG A 160 28.90 -21.48 -22.56
N TRP A 161 28.37 -21.23 -21.37
CA TRP A 161 26.94 -21.35 -21.05
C TRP A 161 26.07 -20.49 -21.97
N TYR A 162 26.49 -19.24 -22.19
CA TYR A 162 25.79 -18.29 -23.05
C TYR A 162 25.67 -18.82 -24.47
N ARG A 163 26.79 -19.24 -25.07
CA ARG A 163 26.79 -19.81 -26.44
C ARG A 163 25.95 -21.08 -26.52
N GLN A 164 25.99 -21.92 -25.49
CA GLN A 164 25.22 -23.15 -25.43
C GLN A 164 23.71 -22.88 -25.44
N ILE A 165 23.23 -21.93 -24.63
CA ILE A 165 21.81 -21.53 -24.64
C ILE A 165 21.45 -20.84 -25.95
N THR A 166 22.29 -19.92 -26.44
CA THR A 166 22.06 -19.24 -27.72
C THR A 166 21.90 -20.24 -28.86
N ALA A 167 22.66 -21.33 -28.88
CA ALA A 167 22.62 -22.34 -29.93
C ALA A 167 21.35 -23.22 -29.92
N LEU A 168 20.51 -23.15 -28.89
CA LEU A 168 19.30 -23.98 -28.81
C LEU A 168 18.29 -23.59 -29.90
N PRO A 169 17.69 -24.57 -30.62
CA PRO A 169 16.68 -24.30 -31.64
C PRO A 169 15.49 -23.49 -31.13
N GLU A 170 15.07 -23.74 -29.89
CA GLU A 170 13.96 -23.06 -29.22
C GLU A 170 14.27 -21.58 -28.97
N VAL A 171 15.53 -21.26 -28.65
CA VAL A 171 16.03 -19.90 -28.44
C VAL A 171 16.16 -19.18 -29.78
N GLN A 172 16.72 -19.84 -30.80
CA GLN A 172 16.82 -19.27 -32.15
C GLN A 172 15.44 -19.00 -32.76
N SER A 173 14.48 -19.91 -32.55
CA SER A 173 13.09 -19.70 -32.97
C SER A 173 12.45 -18.52 -32.24
N ALA A 174 12.68 -18.37 -30.93
CA ALA A 174 12.17 -17.24 -30.17
C ALA A 174 12.79 -15.90 -30.63
N LEU A 175 14.10 -15.87 -30.90
CA LEU A 175 14.80 -14.70 -31.43
C LEU A 175 14.33 -14.29 -32.83
N ALA A 176 13.87 -15.24 -33.66
CA ALA A 176 13.29 -14.92 -34.96
C ALA A 176 11.95 -14.17 -34.84
N VAL A 177 11.18 -14.43 -33.78
CA VAL A 177 9.89 -13.77 -33.49
C VAL A 177 10.09 -12.47 -32.70
N LEU A 178 10.94 -12.50 -31.68
CA LEU A 178 11.27 -11.39 -30.79
C LEU A 178 12.77 -11.09 -30.85
N PRO A 179 13.25 -10.44 -31.93
CA PRO A 179 14.66 -10.09 -32.05
C PRO A 179 15.06 -9.11 -30.96
N LEU A 180 16.16 -9.40 -30.27
CA LEU A 180 16.68 -8.61 -29.17
C LEU A 180 18.07 -8.06 -29.53
N LYS A 181 18.08 -7.01 -30.36
CA LYS A 181 19.33 -6.40 -30.87
C LYS A 181 20.05 -5.58 -29.80
N ASP A 182 19.31 -4.73 -29.09
CA ASP A 182 19.80 -3.87 -28.01
C ASP A 182 18.78 -3.89 -26.87
N LEU A 183 19.24 -3.89 -25.62
CA LEU A 183 18.37 -3.51 -24.49
C LEU A 183 18.08 -2.02 -24.60
N SER A 184 16.84 -1.62 -24.34
CA SER A 184 16.47 -0.21 -24.17
C SER A 184 16.02 0.02 -22.74
N PHE A 185 16.24 1.23 -22.23
CA PHE A 185 15.73 1.63 -20.93
C PHE A 185 14.21 1.42 -20.83
N ALA A 186 13.46 1.78 -21.87
CA ALA A 186 12.01 1.59 -21.93
C ALA A 186 11.60 0.11 -21.86
N SER A 187 12.38 -0.80 -22.45
CA SER A 187 12.05 -2.23 -22.45
C SER A 187 12.31 -2.92 -21.10
N LEU A 188 13.26 -2.41 -20.31
CA LEU A 188 13.50 -2.84 -18.92
C LEU A 188 12.57 -2.15 -17.91
N GLN A 189 12.21 -0.88 -18.13
CA GLN A 189 11.37 -0.11 -17.22
C GLN A 189 9.91 -0.59 -17.25
N HIS A 190 9.38 -0.94 -18.42
CA HIS A 190 7.97 -1.38 -18.56
C HIS A 190 7.70 -2.76 -17.94
N SER A 191 8.75 -3.47 -17.54
CA SER A 191 8.72 -4.82 -16.97
C SER A 191 8.97 -4.87 -15.46
N ASN A 192 9.30 -3.75 -14.80
CA ASN A 192 9.55 -3.70 -13.36
C ASN A 192 8.79 -2.55 -12.68
N ARG A 193 7.57 -2.82 -12.19
CA ARG A 193 6.70 -1.82 -11.54
C ARG A 193 7.21 -1.36 -10.16
N TYR A 194 8.02 -2.16 -9.47
CA TYR A 194 8.42 -1.87 -8.08
C TYR A 194 9.73 -1.07 -7.97
N GLY A 195 10.40 -0.81 -9.08
CA GLY A 195 11.60 0.03 -9.15
C GLY A 195 11.30 1.39 -9.77
N GLY A 196 10.64 2.30 -9.03
CA GLY A 196 10.75 3.72 -9.35
C GLY A 196 12.23 4.12 -9.29
N LEU A 197 12.81 4.49 -10.43
CA LEU A 197 14.26 4.67 -10.61
C LEU A 197 14.92 5.76 -9.73
N HIS A 198 14.14 6.56 -9.02
CA HIS A 198 14.67 7.48 -8.02
C HIS A 198 14.98 6.83 -6.66
N HIS A 199 14.70 5.52 -6.51
CA HIS A 199 14.86 4.80 -5.23
C HIS A 199 15.58 3.46 -5.33
N ILE A 200 16.17 3.09 -6.47
CA ILE A 200 17.07 1.93 -6.52
C ILE A 200 18.40 2.37 -5.92
N VAL A 201 18.50 2.29 -4.60
CA VAL A 201 19.79 2.37 -3.91
C VAL A 201 20.52 1.08 -4.24
N LEU A 202 21.52 1.18 -5.10
CA LEU A 202 22.52 0.13 -5.28
C LEU A 202 23.15 -0.14 -3.91
N ASN A 203 22.99 -1.35 -3.36
CA ASN A 203 23.55 -1.66 -2.04
C ASN A 203 25.10 -1.59 -2.14
N PRO A 204 25.77 -0.63 -1.47
CA PRO A 204 27.23 -0.46 -1.59
C PRO A 204 28.02 -1.64 -1.03
N GLU A 205 27.39 -2.47 -0.19
CA GLU A 205 27.98 -3.69 0.39
C GLU A 205 28.36 -4.77 -0.66
N ILE A 206 28.00 -4.59 -1.93
CA ILE A 206 28.36 -5.50 -3.04
C ILE A 206 29.76 -5.19 -3.61
N ALA A 207 30.37 -4.05 -3.23
CA ALA A 207 31.63 -3.56 -3.78
C ALA A 207 32.82 -3.77 -2.82
N GLU A 208 33.11 -5.02 -2.46
CA GLU A 208 34.35 -5.35 -1.74
C GLU A 208 34.99 -6.61 -2.33
N PHE A 209 35.78 -6.47 -3.40
CA PHE A 209 36.81 -7.48 -3.65
C PHE A 209 37.98 -6.98 -4.49
N GLU A 210 39.14 -6.81 -3.85
CA GLU A 210 40.46 -6.78 -4.48
C GLU A 210 41.38 -7.81 -3.77
N GLY A 211 41.37 -9.06 -4.22
CA GLY A 211 42.39 -10.09 -3.87
C GLY A 211 41.96 -11.15 -2.84
N GLU A 212 42.57 -12.34 -2.94
CA GLU A 212 41.97 -13.64 -2.59
C GLU A 212 42.52 -14.33 -1.32
N LEU A 213 41.69 -15.24 -0.79
CA LEU A 213 41.85 -16.17 0.34
C LEU A 213 41.77 -15.54 1.75
N LEU A 214 40.62 -15.67 2.41
CA LEU A 214 40.45 -16.54 3.59
C LEU A 214 39.06 -16.40 4.25
N ALA A 215 38.49 -17.59 4.51
CA ALA A 215 37.61 -18.03 5.60
C ALA A 215 36.55 -17.09 6.19
N ASP A 216 35.31 -17.54 6.03
CA ASP A 216 34.13 -17.36 6.89
C ASP A 216 34.34 -16.55 8.17
N THR A 217 33.98 -15.26 8.11
CA THR A 217 33.47 -14.55 9.28
C THR A 217 32.51 -13.45 8.86
N SER A 218 31.21 -13.72 8.86
CA SER A 218 30.29 -12.99 9.74
C SER A 218 28.94 -13.69 9.77
N ALA A 219 28.34 -13.66 10.96
CA ALA A 219 27.22 -14.46 11.39
C ALA A 219 26.09 -14.54 10.37
N ASN A 220 25.89 -15.74 9.84
CA ASN A 220 24.55 -16.18 9.49
C ASN A 220 23.64 -15.94 10.70
N ILE A 221 22.51 -15.29 10.48
CA ILE A 221 21.30 -15.48 11.30
C ILE A 221 20.77 -16.90 10.99
N ALA A 222 21.60 -17.92 11.18
CA ALA A 222 21.27 -19.33 11.01
C ALA A 222 21.95 -20.24 12.06
N GLU A 223 22.54 -19.67 13.12
CA GLU A 223 22.81 -20.39 14.36
C GLU A 223 21.92 -19.84 15.47
N THR A 224 20.63 -20.17 15.41
CA THR A 224 19.74 -20.22 16.58
C THR A 224 18.43 -20.96 16.26
N VAL A 225 18.42 -21.84 15.25
CA VAL A 225 17.29 -22.75 15.06
C VAL A 225 17.71 -24.11 15.58
N GLN A 226 17.18 -24.48 16.74
CA GLN A 226 17.44 -25.77 17.37
C GLN A 226 16.92 -26.89 16.48
N ARG A 227 17.52 -28.07 16.62
CA ARG A 227 17.08 -29.25 15.86
C ARG A 227 15.61 -29.56 16.13
N GLU A 228 15.14 -29.33 17.35
CA GLU A 228 13.75 -29.44 17.75
C GLU A 228 12.84 -28.47 16.97
N GLU A 229 13.28 -27.25 16.68
CA GLU A 229 12.52 -26.26 15.90
C GLU A 229 12.44 -26.68 14.42
N ILE A 230 13.51 -27.26 13.86
CA ILE A 230 13.53 -27.80 12.50
C ILE A 230 12.59 -29.01 12.38
N GLU A 231 12.64 -29.92 13.36
CA GLU A 231 11.79 -31.11 13.39
C GLU A 231 10.31 -30.73 13.58
N ALA A 232 10.01 -29.76 14.45
CA ALA A 232 8.67 -29.22 14.64
C ALA A 232 8.13 -28.52 13.37
N ALA A 233 8.95 -27.69 12.71
CA ALA A 233 8.58 -27.04 11.47
C ALA A 233 8.32 -28.06 10.34
N ARG A 234 9.16 -29.11 10.23
CA ARG A 234 8.97 -30.18 9.24
C ARG A 234 7.67 -30.95 9.46
N ALA A 235 7.35 -31.28 10.71
CA ALA A 235 6.09 -31.94 11.06
C ALA A 235 4.89 -31.06 10.71
N ALA A 236 4.90 -29.78 11.11
CA ALA A 236 3.83 -28.83 10.84
C ALA A 236 3.66 -28.47 9.35
N PHE A 237 4.73 -28.55 8.55
CA PHE A 237 4.67 -28.30 7.10
C PHE A 237 4.08 -29.49 6.32
N SER A 238 4.23 -30.71 6.85
CA SER A 238 3.76 -31.95 6.21
C SER A 238 2.30 -32.28 6.54
N GLU A 239 1.80 -31.78 7.67
CA GLU A 239 0.40 -31.90 8.10
C GLU A 239 -0.28 -30.53 8.11
N VAL A 240 -0.86 -30.13 6.98
CA VAL A 240 -1.80 -28.99 6.99
C VAL A 240 -3.12 -29.49 6.41
N ASP A 241 -4.09 -29.72 7.30
CA ASP A 241 -5.50 -29.78 6.90
C ASP A 241 -5.86 -28.47 6.22
N ASP A 242 -6.52 -28.54 5.06
CA ASP A 242 -7.04 -27.36 4.37
C ASP A 242 -7.90 -26.57 5.36
N ARG A 243 -7.45 -25.36 5.72
CA ARG A 243 -8.29 -24.45 6.50
C ARG A 243 -9.52 -24.14 5.66
N ALA A 244 -10.66 -24.68 6.08
CA ALA A 244 -11.93 -24.43 5.42
C ALA A 244 -12.10 -22.91 5.21
N VAL A 245 -12.15 -22.51 3.95
CA VAL A 245 -12.49 -21.14 3.55
C VAL A 245 -13.89 -20.90 4.08
N ARG A 246 -14.03 -19.97 5.03
CA ARG A 246 -15.34 -19.63 5.58
C ARG A 246 -16.09 -18.81 4.52
N ASP A 247 -17.22 -19.34 4.05
CA ASP A 247 -18.11 -18.60 3.14
C ASP A 247 -18.61 -17.29 3.77
N GLU A 248 -18.67 -16.21 2.97
CA GLU A 248 -19.30 -14.93 3.32
C GLU A 248 -20.48 -14.64 2.37
N PRO A 249 -21.57 -13.97 2.82
CA PRO A 249 -21.63 -13.08 3.99
C PRO A 249 -22.26 -13.71 5.24
N ARG A 250 -21.72 -13.36 6.41
CA ARG A 250 -22.18 -13.85 7.72
C ARG A 250 -22.51 -12.69 8.67
N ILE A 251 -23.54 -12.86 9.49
CA ILE A 251 -23.76 -12.02 10.68
C ILE A 251 -22.73 -12.44 11.73
N VAL A 252 -21.86 -11.51 12.13
CA VAL A 252 -20.82 -11.76 13.12
C VAL A 252 -21.34 -11.41 14.52
N LEU A 253 -21.65 -12.43 15.32
CA LEU A 253 -22.01 -12.29 16.73
C LEU A 253 -20.92 -12.87 17.64
N PRO A 254 -20.66 -12.30 18.83
CA PRO A 254 -19.72 -12.86 19.79
C PRO A 254 -20.01 -14.31 20.13
N LYS A 255 -18.98 -15.16 20.15
CA LYS A 255 -19.07 -16.57 20.52
C LYS A 255 -18.44 -16.78 21.91
N PRO A 256 -19.17 -17.35 22.88
CA PRO A 256 -18.61 -17.68 24.19
C PRO A 256 -17.39 -18.60 24.07
N GLY A 257 -16.37 -18.36 24.90
CA GLY A 257 -15.14 -19.16 24.92
C GLY A 257 -14.19 -18.95 23.74
N GLN A 258 -14.48 -18.01 22.83
CA GLN A 258 -13.62 -17.67 21.69
C GLN A 258 -13.16 -16.21 21.77
N LYS A 259 -12.05 -15.89 21.08
CA LYS A 259 -11.60 -14.51 20.92
C LYS A 259 -12.53 -13.76 19.96
N ASN A 260 -13.16 -12.70 20.46
CA ASN A 260 -14.11 -11.85 19.73
C ASN A 260 -13.52 -10.44 19.61
N ASN A 261 -13.20 -10.02 18.39
CA ASN A 261 -12.56 -8.73 18.13
C ASN A 261 -13.59 -7.79 17.48
N LEU A 262 -13.96 -6.72 18.18
CA LEU A 262 -14.64 -5.56 17.60
C LEU A 262 -13.56 -4.56 17.18
N ILE A 263 -13.49 -4.27 15.89
CA ILE A 263 -12.54 -3.31 15.32
C ILE A 263 -13.35 -2.13 14.80
N THR A 264 -12.95 -0.93 15.20
CA THR A 264 -13.55 0.32 14.72
C THR A 264 -12.46 1.17 14.10
N SER A 265 -12.75 1.79 12.96
CA SER A 265 -11.94 2.91 12.46
C SER A 265 -12.55 4.23 12.92
N ALA A 266 -11.73 5.26 13.13
CA ALA A 266 -12.23 6.60 13.40
C ALA A 266 -13.14 7.04 12.25
N LEU A 267 -14.29 7.63 12.58
CA LEU A 267 -15.26 8.06 11.59
C LEU A 267 -14.71 9.27 10.82
N PRO A 268 -14.42 9.16 9.50
CA PRO A 268 -14.07 10.32 8.69
C PRO A 268 -15.20 11.36 8.67
N TYR A 269 -14.82 12.63 8.77
CA TYR A 269 -15.76 13.72 8.62
C TYR A 269 -16.22 13.84 7.17
N VAL A 270 -17.53 13.73 6.95
CA VAL A 270 -18.12 13.46 5.63
C VAL A 270 -17.89 14.59 4.63
N ASN A 271 -17.78 15.83 5.07
CA ASN A 271 -17.82 16.98 4.14
C ASN A 271 -16.48 17.24 3.39
N ASN A 272 -15.48 16.36 3.54
CA ASN A 272 -14.16 16.45 2.92
C ASN A 272 -13.79 15.14 2.21
N VAL A 273 -13.18 15.23 1.04
CA VAL A 273 -12.61 14.04 0.39
C VAL A 273 -11.40 13.55 1.19
N PRO A 274 -11.32 12.27 1.58
CA PRO A 274 -10.20 11.76 2.36
C PRO A 274 -8.92 11.73 1.53
N HIS A 275 -7.80 12.17 2.11
CA HIS A 275 -6.46 12.06 1.53
C HIS A 275 -5.70 10.85 2.10
N LEU A 276 -4.53 10.53 1.53
CA LEU A 276 -3.74 9.36 1.91
C LEU A 276 -3.40 9.29 3.41
N GLY A 277 -3.11 10.44 4.03
CA GLY A 277 -2.94 10.54 5.48
C GLY A 277 -4.13 10.04 6.31
N ASN A 278 -5.38 10.36 5.91
CA ASN A 278 -6.57 9.83 6.59
C ASN A 278 -6.70 8.31 6.41
N ILE A 279 -6.37 7.83 5.21
CA ILE A 279 -6.50 6.42 4.85
C ILE A 279 -5.52 5.57 5.66
N VAL A 280 -4.23 5.92 5.62
CA VAL A 280 -3.18 5.17 6.32
C VAL A 280 -3.34 5.26 7.84
N GLY A 281 -3.72 6.42 8.38
CA GLY A 281 -3.86 6.62 9.82
C GLY A 281 -5.06 5.93 10.46
N CYS A 282 -6.06 5.49 9.67
CA CYS A 282 -7.29 4.94 10.20
C CYS A 282 -7.74 3.68 9.46
N VAL A 283 -8.36 3.81 8.29
CA VAL A 283 -9.12 2.71 7.67
C VAL A 283 -8.23 1.60 7.11
N LEU A 284 -7.05 1.94 6.57
CA LEU A 284 -6.12 0.95 6.01
C LEU A 284 -5.41 0.17 7.11
N SER A 285 -4.95 0.85 8.16
CA SER A 285 -4.33 0.20 9.32
C SER A 285 -5.30 -0.75 10.02
N ALA A 286 -6.54 -0.33 10.23
CA ALA A 286 -7.58 -1.18 10.80
C ALA A 286 -7.94 -2.36 9.89
N ASP A 287 -7.95 -2.18 8.56
CA ASP A 287 -8.23 -3.26 7.61
C ASP A 287 -7.16 -4.36 7.62
N ILE A 288 -5.88 -3.98 7.65
CA ILE A 288 -4.76 -4.93 7.74
C ILE A 288 -4.93 -5.80 9.00
N PHE A 289 -5.21 -5.17 10.14
CA PHE A 289 -5.45 -5.90 11.39
C PHE A 289 -6.71 -6.76 11.33
N ALA A 290 -7.80 -6.27 10.74
CA ALA A 290 -9.04 -7.03 10.59
C ALA A 290 -8.82 -8.29 9.74
N ARG A 291 -8.09 -8.18 8.62
CA ARG A 291 -7.72 -9.31 7.75
C ARG A 291 -6.85 -10.33 8.48
N TYR A 292 -5.81 -9.86 9.18
CA TYR A 292 -4.98 -10.73 10.02
C TYR A 292 -5.82 -11.46 11.09
N SER A 293 -6.68 -10.73 11.79
CA SER A 293 -7.57 -11.27 12.82
C SER A 293 -8.49 -12.37 12.26
N ARG A 294 -9.05 -12.17 11.06
CA ARG A 294 -9.84 -13.18 10.33
C ARG A 294 -8.98 -14.39 9.95
N LEU A 295 -7.76 -14.19 9.45
CA LEU A 295 -6.82 -15.26 9.08
C LEU A 295 -6.37 -16.10 10.29
N CYS A 296 -6.26 -15.50 11.48
CA CYS A 296 -6.05 -16.21 12.74
C CYS A 296 -7.28 -17.00 13.21
N GLY A 297 -8.41 -16.93 12.48
CA GLY A 297 -9.65 -17.63 12.82
C GLY A 297 -10.51 -16.93 13.86
N TYR A 298 -10.10 -15.74 14.35
CA TYR A 298 -10.82 -14.99 15.37
C TYR A 298 -12.16 -14.47 14.85
N ASN A 299 -13.14 -14.40 15.75
CA ASN A 299 -14.45 -13.86 15.42
C ASN A 299 -14.36 -12.33 15.36
N THR A 300 -14.22 -11.80 14.15
CA THR A 300 -13.87 -10.40 13.90
C THR A 300 -15.03 -9.66 13.26
N LEU A 301 -15.40 -8.51 13.85
CA LEU A 301 -16.36 -7.55 13.31
C LEU A 301 -15.63 -6.21 13.13
N TYR A 302 -15.43 -5.78 11.89
CA TYR A 302 -14.81 -4.51 11.53
C TYR A 302 -15.86 -3.53 10.98
N ILE A 303 -16.10 -2.45 11.72
CA ILE A 303 -17.09 -1.44 11.35
C ILE A 303 -16.45 -0.06 11.18
N GLY A 304 -17.04 0.72 10.28
CA GLY A 304 -16.71 2.12 10.06
C GLY A 304 -17.95 2.90 9.64
N GLY A 305 -17.77 4.16 9.25
CA GLY A 305 -18.86 4.99 8.74
C GLY A 305 -18.45 6.44 8.60
N THR A 306 -19.40 7.31 8.29
CA THR A 306 -19.20 8.76 8.17
C THR A 306 -19.71 9.52 9.38
N ASP A 307 -18.93 10.49 9.84
CA ASP A 307 -19.36 11.52 10.79
C ASP A 307 -19.96 12.70 10.04
N GLU A 308 -21.22 13.02 10.33
CA GLU A 308 -22.07 13.86 9.47
C GLU A 308 -22.63 15.11 10.15
N TYR A 309 -22.65 15.14 11.49
CA TYR A 309 -23.19 16.28 12.23
C TYR A 309 -22.16 17.40 12.41
N GLY A 310 -22.65 18.59 12.77
CA GLY A 310 -21.80 19.72 13.16
C GLY A 310 -21.83 20.89 12.17
N THR A 311 -21.35 22.03 12.68
CA THR A 311 -21.45 23.34 12.01
C THR A 311 -20.75 23.40 10.66
N ALA A 312 -19.68 22.63 10.47
CA ALA A 312 -18.97 22.61 9.20
C ALA A 312 -19.78 21.91 8.08
N THR A 313 -20.66 20.97 8.41
CA THR A 313 -21.60 20.34 7.46
C THR A 313 -22.62 21.38 7.00
N GLU A 314 -23.22 22.12 7.94
CA GLU A 314 -24.17 23.20 7.62
C GLU A 314 -23.54 24.30 6.77
N THR A 315 -22.31 24.72 7.12
CA THR A 315 -21.56 25.74 6.38
C THR A 315 -21.30 25.32 4.95
N LYS A 316 -20.84 24.07 4.77
CA LYS A 316 -20.51 23.51 3.46
C LYS A 316 -21.78 23.27 2.63
N ALA A 317 -22.86 22.79 3.25
CA ALA A 317 -24.15 22.63 2.60
C ALA A 317 -24.65 23.97 2.02
N LEU A 318 -24.59 25.04 2.83
CA LEU A 318 -24.96 26.38 2.36
C LEU A 318 -24.08 26.86 1.21
N ALA A 319 -22.76 26.67 1.31
CA ALA A 319 -21.82 27.07 0.26
C ALA A 319 -22.05 26.34 -1.07
N GLU A 320 -22.54 25.09 -1.03
CA GLU A 320 -22.89 24.31 -2.22
C GLU A 320 -24.36 24.45 -2.64
N GLY A 321 -25.17 25.24 -1.94
CA GLY A 321 -26.60 25.38 -2.22
C GLY A 321 -27.40 24.09 -1.98
N LEU A 322 -26.94 23.24 -1.06
CA LEU A 322 -27.54 21.96 -0.69
C LEU A 322 -28.09 22.00 0.74
N THR A 323 -28.98 21.07 1.06
CA THR A 323 -29.32 20.77 2.46
C THR A 323 -28.21 19.95 3.13
N PRO A 324 -28.07 19.99 4.48
CA PRO A 324 -27.12 19.15 5.20
C PRO A 324 -27.25 17.66 4.87
N ARG A 325 -28.48 17.16 4.69
CA ARG A 325 -28.70 15.77 4.30
C ARG A 325 -28.16 15.44 2.91
N GLN A 326 -28.45 16.30 1.93
CA GLN A 326 -27.98 16.09 0.55
C GLN A 326 -26.46 16.11 0.44
N ILE A 327 -25.77 16.98 1.17
CA ILE A 327 -24.30 16.99 1.15
C ILE A 327 -23.72 15.74 1.81
N CYS A 328 -24.28 15.29 2.94
CA CYS A 328 -23.84 14.06 3.58
C CYS A 328 -24.07 12.84 2.69
N ASP A 329 -25.23 12.76 2.01
CA ASP A 329 -25.54 11.68 1.06
C ASP A 329 -24.52 11.64 -0.08
N LYS A 330 -24.26 12.80 -0.71
CA LYS A 330 -23.28 12.95 -1.80
C LYS A 330 -21.88 12.47 -1.38
N TYR A 331 -21.40 12.91 -0.22
CA TYR A 331 -20.05 12.60 0.20
C TYR A 331 -19.92 11.21 0.83
N PHE A 332 -20.97 10.67 1.45
CA PHE A 332 -20.98 9.28 1.90
C PHE A 332 -20.65 8.32 0.75
N ASP A 333 -21.27 8.53 -0.43
CA ASP A 333 -21.00 7.72 -1.62
C ASP A 333 -19.55 7.87 -2.11
N ILE A 334 -18.99 9.08 -2.01
CA ILE A 334 -17.57 9.34 -2.32
C ILE A 334 -16.65 8.55 -1.37
N HIS A 335 -16.88 8.63 -0.05
CA HIS A 335 -16.09 7.87 0.93
C HIS A 335 -16.20 6.35 0.68
N ASN A 336 -17.43 5.85 0.53
CA ASN A 336 -17.69 4.44 0.32
C ASN A 336 -17.03 3.93 -0.97
N SER A 337 -17.09 4.68 -2.07
CA SER A 337 -16.43 4.31 -3.33
C SER A 337 -14.91 4.28 -3.22
N ILE A 338 -14.30 5.28 -2.55
CA ILE A 338 -12.85 5.31 -2.30
C ILE A 338 -12.42 4.10 -1.48
N TYR A 339 -13.09 3.81 -0.36
CA TYR A 339 -12.70 2.70 0.51
C TYR A 339 -12.89 1.34 -0.17
N ARG A 340 -13.92 1.17 -1.00
CA ARG A 340 -14.09 -0.02 -1.85
C ARG A 340 -12.97 -0.16 -2.86
N TRP A 341 -12.55 0.94 -3.50
CA TRP A 341 -11.46 0.93 -4.48
C TRP A 341 -10.11 0.57 -3.83
N PHE A 342 -9.85 1.02 -2.60
CA PHE A 342 -8.70 0.61 -1.79
C PHE A 342 -8.78 -0.84 -1.29
N GLY A 343 -9.92 -1.52 -1.48
CA GLY A 343 -10.14 -2.88 -0.99
C GLY A 343 -10.34 -2.96 0.52
N ILE A 344 -10.82 -1.91 1.18
CA ILE A 344 -11.11 -1.95 2.63
C ILE A 344 -12.31 -2.87 2.89
N GLY A 345 -12.08 -3.92 3.68
CA GLY A 345 -13.04 -4.98 3.97
C GLY A 345 -13.82 -4.74 5.25
N PHE A 346 -14.63 -3.67 5.30
CA PHE A 346 -15.61 -3.45 6.36
C PHE A 346 -16.68 -4.55 6.34
N ASP A 347 -17.05 -5.07 7.51
CA ASP A 347 -18.26 -5.87 7.67
C ASP A 347 -19.52 -4.97 7.59
N TYR A 348 -19.41 -3.73 8.06
CA TYR A 348 -20.44 -2.70 7.90
C TYR A 348 -19.83 -1.29 7.82
N PHE A 349 -20.21 -0.53 6.81
CA PHE A 349 -19.86 0.89 6.66
C PHE A 349 -21.13 1.74 6.77
N GLY A 350 -21.33 2.33 7.96
CA GLY A 350 -22.56 3.01 8.35
C GLY A 350 -22.47 4.54 8.29
N ARG A 351 -23.45 5.16 8.95
CA ARG A 351 -23.64 6.62 8.98
C ARG A 351 -24.10 7.05 10.36
N THR A 352 -23.76 8.27 10.77
CA THR A 352 -24.21 8.85 12.04
C THR A 352 -25.62 9.47 11.98
N THR A 353 -26.16 9.79 10.80
CA THR A 353 -27.50 10.39 10.64
C THR A 353 -28.62 9.35 10.60
N THR A 354 -28.73 8.53 11.64
CA THR A 354 -29.71 7.45 11.76
C THR A 354 -30.63 7.63 12.97
N THR A 355 -31.79 6.98 12.92
CA THR A 355 -32.75 6.94 14.04
C THR A 355 -32.16 6.24 15.26
N GLU A 356 -31.33 5.23 15.03
CA GLU A 356 -30.61 4.44 16.02
C GLU A 356 -29.62 5.30 16.78
N GLN A 357 -28.86 6.16 16.08
CA GLN A 357 -27.95 7.13 16.70
C GLN A 357 -28.72 8.02 17.67
N THR A 358 -29.85 8.60 17.24
CA THR A 358 -30.65 9.49 18.08
C THR A 358 -31.14 8.76 19.33
N ARG A 359 -31.63 7.53 19.18
CA ARG A 359 -32.11 6.70 20.30
C ARG A 359 -31.00 6.41 21.31
N ILE A 360 -29.85 5.91 20.84
CA ILE A 360 -28.73 5.50 21.69
C ILE A 360 -28.11 6.71 22.42
N VAL A 361 -27.88 7.82 21.71
CA VAL A 361 -27.31 9.02 22.33
C VAL A 361 -28.25 9.63 23.36
N GLN A 362 -29.56 9.68 23.08
CA GLN A 362 -30.54 10.17 24.06
C GLN A 362 -30.66 9.26 25.28
N GLU A 363 -30.53 7.95 25.11
CA GLU A 363 -30.51 6.99 26.21
C GLU A 363 -29.29 7.23 27.12
N ILE A 364 -28.09 7.27 26.56
CA ILE A 364 -26.85 7.58 27.30
C ILE A 364 -26.94 8.93 28.01
N PHE A 365 -27.45 9.96 27.33
CA PHE A 365 -27.62 11.29 27.92
C PHE A 365 -28.58 11.26 29.11
N LYS A 366 -29.73 10.58 28.99
CA LYS A 366 -30.72 10.48 30.07
C LYS A 366 -30.16 9.74 31.28
N ASP A 367 -29.40 8.68 31.06
CA ASP A 367 -28.76 7.92 32.14
C ASP A 367 -27.73 8.78 32.89
N LEU A 368 -26.87 9.48 32.17
CA LEU A 368 -25.87 10.40 32.75
C LEU A 368 -26.53 11.59 33.46
N TYR A 369 -27.63 12.10 32.91
CA TYR A 369 -28.40 13.18 33.53
C TYR A 369 -29.08 12.72 34.82
N ALA A 370 -29.74 11.57 34.80
CA ALA A 370 -30.41 10.99 35.98
C ALA A 370 -29.44 10.63 37.11
N THR A 371 -28.19 10.29 36.77
CA THR A 371 -27.13 9.96 37.73
C THR A 371 -26.28 11.15 38.17
N GLY A 372 -26.58 12.36 37.69
CA GLY A 372 -25.94 13.61 38.15
C GLY A 372 -24.55 13.89 37.57
N TYR A 373 -24.21 13.24 36.45
CA TYR A 373 -22.98 13.52 35.67
C TYR A 373 -23.17 14.64 34.65
N ILE A 374 -24.41 15.07 34.38
CA ILE A 374 -24.69 16.22 33.53
C ILE A 374 -25.07 17.43 34.39
N GLU A 375 -24.34 18.52 34.22
CA GLU A 375 -24.64 19.82 34.84
C GLU A 375 -25.25 20.78 33.82
N THR A 376 -26.15 21.65 34.27
CA THR A 376 -26.67 22.75 33.44
C THR A 376 -26.03 24.05 33.90
N ARG A 377 -25.41 24.78 32.98
CA ARG A 377 -24.83 26.10 33.26
C ARG A 377 -25.29 27.12 32.21
N SER A 378 -25.49 28.36 32.63
CA SER A 378 -25.74 29.47 31.71
C SER A 378 -24.41 29.93 31.12
N VAL A 379 -24.36 30.10 29.81
CA VAL A 379 -23.19 30.60 29.07
C VAL A 379 -23.59 31.79 28.23
N GLU A 380 -22.77 32.83 28.25
CA GLU A 380 -22.90 33.98 27.36
C GLU A 380 -22.47 33.58 25.94
N GLN A 381 -23.38 33.72 24.98
CA GLN A 381 -23.15 33.41 23.57
C GLN A 381 -23.58 34.57 22.68
N LEU A 382 -22.95 34.70 21.51
CA LEU A 382 -23.34 35.70 20.52
C LEU A 382 -24.56 35.22 19.73
N LEU A 383 -25.65 35.99 19.80
CA LEU A 383 -26.88 35.78 19.04
C LEU A 383 -26.95 36.76 17.86
N CYS A 384 -27.07 36.26 16.64
CA CYS A 384 -27.42 37.09 15.49
C CYS A 384 -28.94 37.19 15.39
N GLN A 385 -29.51 38.36 15.72
CA GLN A 385 -30.96 38.57 15.68
C GLN A 385 -31.53 38.50 14.25
N LYS A 386 -30.75 38.86 13.23
CA LYS A 386 -31.18 38.82 11.83
C LYS A 386 -31.21 37.39 11.27
N CYS A 387 -30.29 36.53 11.69
CA CYS A 387 -30.24 35.11 11.30
C CYS A 387 -30.98 34.19 12.26
N ASP A 388 -31.55 34.75 13.34
CA ASP A 388 -32.24 34.07 14.43
C ASP A 388 -31.52 32.81 14.92
N ARG A 389 -30.22 32.96 15.23
CA ARG A 389 -29.38 31.85 15.70
C ARG A 389 -28.21 32.31 16.56
N TYR A 390 -27.79 31.44 17.48
CA TYR A 390 -26.51 31.57 18.16
C TYR A 390 -25.38 31.30 17.15
N LEU A 391 -24.30 32.07 17.26
CA LEU A 391 -23.16 31.99 16.38
C LEU A 391 -22.07 31.13 17.03
N ALA A 392 -21.69 30.05 16.35
CA ALA A 392 -20.43 29.38 16.65
C ALA A 392 -19.26 30.30 16.27
N ASP A 393 -18.10 30.09 16.88
CA ASP A 393 -16.91 30.94 16.70
C ASP A 393 -16.52 31.16 15.22
N ARG A 394 -16.74 30.14 14.38
CA ARG A 394 -16.46 30.21 12.92
C ARG A 394 -17.39 31.15 12.15
N PHE A 395 -18.54 31.53 12.71
CA PHE A 395 -19.49 32.46 12.13
C PHE A 395 -19.40 33.87 12.72
N VAL A 396 -18.43 34.11 13.61
CA VAL A 396 -18.14 35.41 14.20
C VAL A 396 -16.82 35.91 13.64
N GLU A 397 -16.84 37.14 13.15
CA GLU A 397 -15.62 37.89 12.86
C GLU A 397 -15.66 39.21 13.63
N GLY A 398 -14.50 39.80 13.88
CA GLY A 398 -14.42 41.09 14.55
C GLY A 398 -12.99 41.58 14.67
N THR A 399 -12.84 42.76 15.27
CA THR A 399 -11.52 43.32 15.54
C THR A 399 -10.88 42.61 16.74
N CYS A 400 -9.63 42.18 16.59
CA CYS A 400 -8.85 41.49 17.59
C CYS A 400 -8.74 42.34 18.88
N PRO A 401 -9.12 41.79 20.05
CA PRO A 401 -9.05 42.51 21.32
C PRO A 401 -7.64 42.59 21.89
N HIS A 402 -6.68 41.84 21.32
CA HIS A 402 -5.32 41.82 21.85
C HIS A 402 -4.65 43.21 21.71
N PRO A 403 -4.16 43.81 22.81
CA PRO A 403 -3.52 45.12 22.76
C PRO A 403 -2.38 45.18 21.74
N GLY A 404 -2.40 46.19 20.88
CA GLY A 404 -1.38 46.39 19.85
C GLY A 404 -1.56 45.58 18.56
N CYS A 405 -2.55 44.67 18.48
CA CYS A 405 -2.82 43.92 17.25
C CYS A 405 -3.80 44.66 16.32
N GLY A 406 -5.04 44.89 16.77
CA GLY A 406 -6.05 45.63 15.99
C GLY A 406 -6.50 44.99 14.68
N TYR A 407 -6.17 43.70 14.42
CA TYR A 407 -6.58 42.99 13.21
C TYR A 407 -8.10 42.96 13.07
N GLU A 408 -8.68 43.52 12.00
CA GLU A 408 -10.12 43.80 11.91
C GLU A 408 -11.00 42.58 11.61
N ASP A 409 -10.40 41.47 11.18
CA ASP A 409 -11.06 40.25 10.71
C ASP A 409 -10.68 39.00 11.54
N ALA A 410 -10.39 39.19 12.82
CA ALA A 410 -10.15 38.07 13.73
C ALA A 410 -11.38 37.16 13.84
N ARG A 411 -11.15 35.84 13.88
CA ARG A 411 -12.21 34.84 14.06
C ARG A 411 -12.57 34.71 15.54
N GLY A 412 -13.72 34.13 15.83
CA GLY A 412 -14.20 33.93 17.20
C GLY A 412 -13.35 33.00 18.07
N ASP A 413 -12.45 32.21 17.47
CA ASP A 413 -11.58 31.23 18.13
C ASP A 413 -10.11 31.67 18.15
N GLN A 414 -9.65 32.36 17.09
CA GLN A 414 -8.25 32.73 16.92
C GLN A 414 -8.10 33.96 16.02
N CYS A 415 -7.17 34.85 16.39
CA CYS A 415 -6.73 35.93 15.51
C CYS A 415 -5.62 35.44 14.57
N ASP A 416 -5.86 35.45 13.26
CA ASP A 416 -4.85 35.08 12.26
C ASP A 416 -3.73 36.14 12.11
N GLY A 417 -3.96 37.38 12.59
CA GLY A 417 -2.95 38.45 12.57
C GLY A 417 -1.85 38.31 13.63
N CYS A 418 -2.19 37.88 14.85
CA CYS A 418 -1.21 37.72 15.95
C CYS A 418 -1.10 36.29 16.50
N GLY A 419 -1.90 35.34 16.00
CA GLY A 419 -1.92 33.94 16.42
C GLY A 419 -2.59 33.66 17.76
N LYS A 420 -3.05 34.70 18.48
CA LYS A 420 -3.64 34.55 19.82
C LYS A 420 -5.02 33.90 19.77
N LEU A 421 -5.26 32.95 20.68
CA LEU A 421 -6.59 32.38 20.94
C LEU A 421 -7.44 33.43 21.66
N VAL A 422 -8.67 33.62 21.20
CA VAL A 422 -9.62 34.62 21.69
C VAL A 422 -10.98 33.96 21.89
N ASN A 423 -11.80 34.51 22.79
CA ASN A 423 -13.20 34.12 22.88
C ASN A 423 -14.06 35.05 22.00
N ALA A 424 -15.07 34.51 21.33
CA ALA A 424 -15.88 35.28 20.39
C ALA A 424 -16.57 36.50 21.03
N ILE A 425 -16.96 36.40 22.31
CA ILE A 425 -17.57 37.50 23.09
C ILE A 425 -16.60 38.65 23.40
N GLU A 426 -15.29 38.41 23.31
CA GLU A 426 -14.25 39.42 23.57
C GLU A 426 -13.91 40.24 22.33
N LEU A 427 -14.33 39.80 21.13
CA LEU A 427 -14.05 40.51 19.89
C LEU A 427 -14.65 41.93 19.92
N LEU A 428 -13.85 42.90 19.49
CA LEU A 428 -14.30 44.28 19.34
C LEU A 428 -15.09 44.40 18.03
N ARG A 429 -16.25 45.06 18.05
CA ARG A 429 -17.14 45.19 16.87
C ARG A 429 -17.41 43.83 16.20
N PRO A 430 -17.96 42.83 16.94
CA PRO A 430 -18.25 41.53 16.35
C PRO A 430 -19.31 41.68 15.26
N ARG A 431 -19.23 40.84 14.25
CA ARG A 431 -20.15 40.77 13.12
C ARG A 431 -20.41 39.32 12.74
N CYS A 432 -21.65 39.05 12.35
CA CYS A 432 -22.07 37.75 11.84
C CYS A 432 -21.54 37.58 10.42
N LYS A 433 -20.71 36.55 10.17
CA LYS A 433 -20.16 36.25 8.84
C LYS A 433 -21.21 36.01 7.76
N MET A 434 -22.43 35.62 8.18
CA MET A 434 -23.52 35.23 7.29
C MET A 434 -24.30 36.42 6.72
N CYS A 435 -24.57 37.44 7.55
CA CYS A 435 -25.43 38.57 7.17
C CYS A 435 -24.83 39.94 7.47
N ASN A 436 -23.60 39.96 7.98
CA ASN A 436 -22.81 41.12 8.35
C ASN A 436 -23.42 42.02 9.45
N SER A 437 -24.46 41.57 10.15
CA SER A 437 -25.04 42.32 11.27
C SER A 437 -24.22 42.12 12.55
N SER A 438 -24.24 43.11 13.44
CA SER A 438 -23.67 42.96 14.79
C SER A 438 -24.52 41.99 15.64
N PRO A 439 -23.93 40.93 16.20
CA PRO A 439 -24.60 40.05 17.15
C PRO A 439 -24.71 40.71 18.53
N VAL A 440 -25.59 40.17 19.36
CA VAL A 440 -25.79 40.58 20.77
C VAL A 440 -25.44 39.43 21.70
N ILE A 441 -24.87 39.73 22.87
CA ILE A 441 -24.62 38.72 23.90
C ILE A 441 -25.95 38.31 24.52
N ARG A 442 -26.18 37.00 24.63
CA ARG A 442 -27.34 36.40 25.28
C ARG A 442 -26.94 35.18 26.07
N ASP A 443 -27.56 35.03 27.22
CA ASP A 443 -27.47 33.81 28.02
C ASP A 443 -28.14 32.64 27.29
N SER A 444 -27.52 31.47 27.43
CA SER A 444 -27.99 30.20 26.89
C SER A 444 -27.66 29.10 27.88
N ASN A 445 -28.66 28.32 28.29
CA ASN A 445 -28.45 27.18 29.17
C ASN A 445 -27.86 26.02 28.35
N GLN A 446 -26.69 25.54 28.76
CA GLN A 446 -25.97 24.44 28.12
C GLN A 446 -25.77 23.28 29.10
N PHE A 447 -25.74 22.07 28.55
CA PHE A 447 -25.42 20.85 29.30
C PHE A 447 -23.92 20.57 29.24
N PHE A 448 -23.33 20.24 30.38
CA PHE A 448 -21.91 19.90 30.51
C PHE A 448 -21.76 18.52 31.14
N LEU A 449 -20.88 17.69 30.58
CA LEU A 449 -20.47 16.44 31.22
C LEU A 449 -19.42 16.76 32.29
N ASP A 450 -19.69 16.36 33.53
CA ASP A 450 -18.80 16.54 34.67
C ASP A 450 -17.67 15.49 34.65
N LEU A 451 -16.68 15.71 33.79
CA LEU A 451 -15.51 14.85 33.66
C LEU A 451 -14.75 14.65 34.99
N PRO A 452 -14.59 15.65 35.88
CA PRO A 452 -14.00 15.44 37.20
C PRO A 452 -14.67 14.33 38.02
N LYS A 453 -16.00 14.18 37.96
CA LYS A 453 -16.69 13.05 38.63
C LYS A 453 -16.39 11.70 38.00
N ILE A 454 -16.03 11.65 36.72
CA ILE A 454 -15.77 10.42 35.96
C ILE A 454 -14.30 10.00 36.07
N GLU A 455 -13.39 10.96 36.28
CA GLU A 455 -11.94 10.74 36.29
C GLU A 455 -11.48 9.55 37.15
N PRO A 456 -11.95 9.36 38.40
CA PRO A 456 -11.47 8.26 39.23
C PRO A 456 -11.75 6.88 38.61
N THR A 457 -12.96 6.69 38.09
CA THR A 457 -13.37 5.43 37.44
C THR A 457 -12.66 5.23 36.11
N LEU A 458 -12.44 6.31 35.35
CA LEU A 458 -11.67 6.24 34.11
C LEU A 458 -10.23 5.81 34.40
N ARG A 459 -9.59 6.38 35.42
CA ARG A 459 -8.22 6.04 35.84
C ARG A 459 -8.10 4.58 36.24
N GLU A 460 -9.02 4.08 37.08
CA GLU A 460 -9.06 2.67 37.45
C GLU A 460 -9.19 1.74 36.22
N TRP A 461 -10.02 2.14 35.25
CA TRP A 461 -10.15 1.37 34.01
C TRP A 461 -8.88 1.39 33.16
N VAL A 462 -8.22 2.55 33.03
CA VAL A 462 -6.95 2.69 32.29
C VAL A 462 -5.88 1.81 32.93
N ASP A 463 -5.68 1.92 34.25
CA ASP A 463 -4.66 1.18 35.00
C ASP A 463 -4.84 -0.35 34.88
N ARG A 464 -6.08 -0.82 34.72
CA ARG A 464 -6.39 -2.25 34.50
C ARG A 464 -6.25 -2.69 33.04
N SER A 465 -6.44 -1.78 32.09
CA SER A 465 -6.60 -2.10 30.66
C SER A 465 -5.34 -1.85 29.84
N GLU A 466 -4.44 -0.97 30.30
CA GLU A 466 -3.10 -0.86 29.74
C GLU A 466 -2.24 -2.03 30.26
N PRO A 467 -1.78 -2.95 29.40
CA PRO A 467 -0.71 -3.85 29.78
C PRO A 467 0.58 -3.01 29.83
N GLY A 468 1.03 -2.70 31.05
CA GLY A 468 2.42 -2.32 31.28
C GLY A 468 3.37 -3.46 30.92
#